data_AF-A0A7M3M1D2-F1
#
_entry.id   AF-A0A7M3M1D2-F1
#
_cell.length_a   1.000
_cell.length_b   1.000
_cell.length_c   1.000
_cell.angle_alpha   90.00
_cell.angle_beta   90.00
_cell.angle_gamma   90.00
#
_symmetry.space_group_name_H-M   'P 1'
#
loop_
_entity.id
_entity.type
_entity.pdbx_description
1 polymer ?
#
loop_
_entity_poly.entity_id
_entity_poly.type
_entity_poly.pdbx_seq_one_letter_code
_entity_poly.pdbx_strand_id
1 'polypeptide(L)'
;MKDFADLASRALRDSGYSMRAAAQAINYDLAYLSRVLNGKQRPSRKLADALDDLVEAGGALSGVLLDVDEQARVSRSTDQPSRVDAGTVDALAGVLAAYRRLDDAVDPKSVIPATLVQVREVTHMLKGARGRHRDALTAVASEFAQFGGWMLAQVRRDTEAVSLLTQALELADEIEDGTLAAQALNFRGYLARQQGRQQGVARWFSAAAQTPGAHPAQRLGDTLQAAAGLASMGEADRALRMVEDAEQLADVAATMPPPETAYWLTPEFNRLNMGLCTLALGRHDEAADHLSAGLAGLPEELRGAVWTWEHRSALEKAIAAR
;
A
#
# COMPACT_ATOMS: atom_id res chain seq x y z
N MET A 1 5.08 3.76 20.84
CA MET A 1 4.30 4.87 21.46
C MET A 1 4.49 6.22 20.77
N LYS A 2 5.71 6.58 20.31
CA LYS A 2 5.90 7.82 19.53
C LYS A 2 5.10 7.79 18.22
N ASP A 3 4.99 6.63 17.59
CA ASP A 3 4.29 6.50 16.31
C ASP A 3 2.81 6.91 16.37
N PHE A 4 2.02 6.41 17.32
CA PHE A 4 0.63 6.86 17.47
C PHE A 4 0.53 8.37 17.73
N ALA A 5 1.37 8.90 18.63
CA ALA A 5 1.33 10.31 19.00
C ALA A 5 1.67 11.22 17.80
N ASP A 6 2.68 10.84 17.02
CA ASP A 6 3.10 11.53 15.81
C ASP A 6 2.03 11.42 14.71
N LEU A 7 1.47 10.23 14.48
CA LEU A 7 0.38 10.01 13.53
C LEU A 7 -0.85 10.85 13.88
N ALA A 8 -1.33 10.76 15.13
CA ALA A 8 -2.50 11.50 15.59
C ALA A 8 -2.28 13.01 15.50
N SER A 9 -1.10 13.51 15.89
CA SER A 9 -0.79 14.95 15.81
C SER A 9 -0.80 15.45 14.37
N ARG A 10 -0.30 14.65 13.43
CA ARG A 10 -0.23 14.99 12.01
C ARG A 10 -1.61 14.91 11.35
N ALA A 11 -2.36 13.85 11.60
CA ALA A 11 -3.73 13.68 11.12
C ALA A 11 -4.62 14.85 11.58
N LEU A 12 -4.57 15.22 12.87
CA LEU A 12 -5.32 16.37 13.39
C LEU A 12 -4.99 17.67 12.64
N ARG A 13 -3.69 17.95 12.43
CA ARG A 13 -3.26 19.16 11.75
C ARG A 13 -3.76 19.21 10.30
N ASP A 14 -3.69 18.08 9.61
CA ASP A 14 -4.09 17.97 8.21
C ASP A 14 -5.63 18.05 8.06
N SER A 15 -6.38 17.58 9.05
CA SER A 15 -7.83 17.81 9.21
C SER A 15 -8.18 19.22 9.73
N GLY A 16 -7.21 20.12 9.87
CA GLY A 16 -7.43 21.52 10.26
C GLY A 16 -7.64 21.77 11.76
N TYR A 17 -7.44 20.77 12.62
CA TYR A 17 -7.58 20.91 14.05
C TYR A 17 -6.30 21.43 14.72
N SER A 18 -6.45 22.50 15.50
CA SER A 18 -5.47 22.80 16.56
C SER A 18 -5.67 21.82 17.73
N MET A 19 -4.62 21.58 18.53
CA MET A 19 -4.72 20.72 19.72
C MET A 19 -5.81 21.18 20.69
N ARG A 20 -6.03 22.50 20.82
CA ARG A 20 -7.12 23.05 21.65
C ARG A 20 -8.50 22.76 21.06
N ALA A 21 -8.65 22.95 19.75
CA ALA A 21 -9.91 22.66 19.06
C ALA A 21 -10.23 21.16 19.12
N ALA A 22 -9.22 20.30 18.92
CA ALA A 22 -9.35 18.86 19.08
C ALA A 22 -9.81 18.50 20.50
N ALA A 23 -9.09 18.95 21.54
CA ALA A 23 -9.44 18.68 22.94
C ALA A 23 -10.89 19.06 23.27
N GLN A 24 -11.35 20.21 22.76
CA GLN A 24 -12.73 20.66 22.92
C GLN A 24 -13.72 19.76 22.16
N ALA A 25 -13.42 19.39 20.92
CA ALA A 25 -14.29 18.55 20.09
C ALA A 25 -14.50 17.15 20.69
N ILE A 26 -13.44 16.54 21.23
CA ILE A 26 -13.51 15.20 21.85
C ILE A 26 -13.83 15.22 23.35
N ASN A 27 -14.06 16.39 23.95
CA ASN A 27 -14.32 16.58 25.38
C ASN A 27 -13.23 16.00 26.30
N TYR A 28 -11.96 16.22 25.96
CA TYR A 28 -10.81 15.84 26.79
C TYR A 28 -10.07 17.06 27.35
N ASP A 29 -9.43 16.88 28.51
CA ASP A 29 -8.54 17.89 29.07
C ASP A 29 -7.34 18.14 28.12
N LEU A 30 -7.07 19.42 27.84
CA LEU A 30 -6.00 19.83 26.93
C LEU A 30 -4.61 19.39 27.45
N ALA A 31 -4.37 19.41 28.76
CA ALA A 31 -3.08 18.99 29.31
C ALA A 31 -2.88 17.48 29.21
N TYR A 32 -3.95 16.68 29.33
CA TYR A 32 -3.91 15.26 29.02
C TYR A 32 -3.66 15.00 27.53
N LEU A 33 -4.42 15.62 26.63
CA LEU A 33 -4.21 15.45 25.18
C LEU A 33 -2.79 15.84 24.78
N SER A 34 -2.28 16.97 25.30
CA SER A 34 -0.91 17.41 25.05
C SER A 34 0.14 16.40 25.51
N ARG A 35 -0.01 15.80 26.70
CA ARG A 35 0.95 14.76 27.16
C ARG A 35 0.92 13.54 26.26
N VAL A 36 -0.24 13.13 25.78
CA VAL A 36 -0.38 11.99 24.86
C VAL A 36 0.23 12.29 23.50
N LEU A 37 -0.16 13.40 22.87
CA LEU A 37 0.32 13.79 21.53
C LEU A 37 1.81 14.16 21.49
N ASN A 38 2.42 14.47 22.63
CA ASN A 38 3.87 14.64 22.76
C ASN A 38 4.60 13.36 23.19
N GLY A 39 3.91 12.20 23.22
CA GLY A 39 4.49 10.91 23.59
C GLY A 39 4.92 10.79 25.06
N LYS A 40 4.48 11.72 25.93
CA LYS A 40 4.79 11.73 27.38
C LYS A 40 3.86 10.85 28.20
N GLN A 41 2.73 10.44 27.64
CA GLN A 41 1.77 9.54 28.29
C GLN A 41 1.12 8.62 27.27
N ARG A 42 0.84 7.37 27.67
CA ARG A 42 0.11 6.41 26.83
C ARG A 42 -1.35 6.88 26.63
N PRO A 43 -1.88 6.87 25.39
CA PRO A 43 -3.30 7.09 25.15
C PRO A 43 -4.13 5.97 25.78
N SER A 44 -5.32 6.30 26.27
CA SER A 44 -6.35 5.28 26.50
C SER A 44 -6.97 4.86 25.17
N ARG A 45 -7.50 3.63 25.09
CA ARG A 45 -8.26 3.14 23.91
C ARG A 45 -9.35 4.14 23.52
N LYS A 46 -10.12 4.60 24.52
CA LYS A 46 -11.18 5.61 24.33
C LYS A 46 -10.68 6.93 23.74
N LEU A 47 -9.50 7.42 24.15
CA LEU A 47 -8.94 8.62 23.55
C LEU A 47 -8.53 8.37 22.10
N ALA A 48 -7.96 7.20 21.80
CA ALA A 48 -7.56 6.85 20.45
C ALA A 48 -8.76 6.72 19.52
N ASP A 49 -9.83 6.07 19.97
CA ASP A 49 -11.10 5.99 19.23
C ASP A 49 -11.69 7.38 18.99
N ALA A 50 -11.70 8.25 20.01
CA ALA A 50 -12.21 9.61 19.84
C ALA A 50 -11.36 10.47 18.87
N LEU A 51 -10.04 10.28 18.84
CA LEU A 51 -9.17 10.94 17.88
C LEU A 51 -9.33 10.39 16.47
N ASP A 52 -9.54 9.07 16.36
CA ASP A 52 -9.80 8.37 15.11
C ASP A 52 -11.12 8.83 14.48
N ASP A 53 -12.20 8.87 15.26
CA ASP A 53 -13.50 9.39 14.84
C ASP A 53 -13.41 10.87 14.42
N LEU A 54 -12.65 11.69 15.16
CA LEU A 54 -12.51 13.13 14.88
C LEU A 54 -11.83 13.40 13.52
N VAL A 55 -10.90 12.54 13.11
CA VAL A 55 -10.19 12.65 11.83
C VAL A 55 -10.73 11.70 10.77
N GLU A 56 -11.89 11.07 11.05
CA GLU A 56 -12.59 10.16 10.15
C GLU A 56 -11.71 9.00 9.63
N ALA A 57 -10.84 8.46 10.50
CA ALA A 57 -9.88 7.41 10.12
C ALA A 57 -10.45 5.99 10.10
N GLY A 58 -11.75 5.78 10.32
CA GLY A 58 -12.41 4.49 10.16
C GLY A 58 -11.85 3.35 11.04
N GLY A 59 -11.32 3.68 12.21
CA GLY A 59 -10.65 2.79 13.14
C GLY A 59 -9.16 2.56 12.86
N ALA A 60 -8.60 3.12 11.78
CA ALA A 60 -7.22 2.88 11.36
C ALA A 60 -6.18 3.50 12.30
N LEU A 61 -6.38 4.75 12.72
CA LEU A 61 -5.49 5.42 13.68
C LEU A 61 -5.55 4.73 15.05
N SER A 62 -6.73 4.23 15.41
CA SER A 62 -6.91 3.45 16.62
C SER A 62 -6.21 2.08 16.51
N GLY A 63 -6.28 1.43 15.35
CA GLY A 63 -5.69 0.12 15.08
C GLY A 63 -4.17 0.04 15.19
N VAL A 64 -3.44 1.16 15.12
CA VAL A 64 -1.97 1.16 15.30
C VAL A 64 -1.54 0.98 16.77
N LEU A 65 -2.47 1.11 17.72
CA LEU A 65 -2.18 0.91 19.13
C LEU A 65 -2.26 -0.57 19.51
N LEU A 66 -1.09 -1.13 19.82
CA LEU A 66 -0.98 -2.40 20.51
C LEU A 66 -1.61 -2.33 21.91
N ASP A 67 -2.20 -3.44 22.34
CA ASP A 67 -2.65 -3.61 23.72
C ASP A 67 -1.45 -3.71 24.70
N VAL A 68 -1.71 -3.93 25.99
CA VAL A 68 -0.64 -3.96 27.00
C VAL A 68 0.28 -5.17 26.79
N ASP A 69 -0.30 -6.32 26.45
CA ASP A 69 0.39 -7.60 26.34
C ASP A 69 1.17 -7.71 25.04
N GLU A 70 0.57 -7.28 23.92
CA GLU A 70 1.20 -7.15 22.62
C GLU A 70 2.38 -6.18 22.67
N GLN A 71 2.20 -5.00 23.29
CA GLN A 71 3.29 -4.04 23.42
C GLN A 71 4.44 -4.60 24.24
N ALA A 72 4.14 -5.28 25.35
CA ALA A 72 5.17 -5.93 26.16
C ALA A 72 5.89 -7.04 25.39
N ARG A 73 5.16 -7.80 24.57
CA ARG A 73 5.70 -8.87 23.74
C ARG A 73 6.63 -8.33 22.63
N VAL A 74 6.20 -7.30 21.91
CA VAL A 74 7.02 -6.62 20.90
C VAL A 74 8.27 -6.03 21.54
N SER A 75 8.15 -5.35 22.69
CA SER A 75 9.31 -4.80 23.40
C SER A 75 10.32 -5.88 23.83
N ARG A 76 9.86 -7.03 24.36
CA ARG A 76 10.75 -8.16 24.68
C ARG A 76 11.45 -8.70 23.43
N SER A 77 10.75 -8.74 22.30
CA SER A 77 11.32 -9.22 21.03
C SER A 77 12.31 -8.23 20.44
N THR A 78 12.15 -6.93 20.68
CA THR A 78 13.16 -5.92 20.34
C THR A 78 14.43 -6.11 21.16
N ASP A 79 14.32 -6.38 22.46
CA ASP A 79 15.47 -6.60 23.34
C ASP A 79 16.15 -7.97 23.11
N GLN A 80 15.37 -8.99 22.71
CA GLN A 80 15.85 -10.34 22.43
C GLN A 80 15.29 -10.86 21.10
N PRO A 81 15.76 -10.35 19.93
CA PRO A 81 15.19 -10.72 18.64
C PRO A 81 15.33 -12.21 18.30
N SER A 82 16.33 -12.89 18.86
CA SER A 82 16.49 -14.34 18.72
C SER A 82 15.35 -15.18 19.31
N ARG A 83 14.44 -14.55 20.08
CA ARG A 83 13.28 -15.17 20.72
C ARG A 83 11.94 -14.64 20.19
N VAL A 84 11.90 -14.05 19.00
CA VAL A 84 10.65 -13.69 18.33
C VAL A 84 9.70 -14.90 18.30
N ASP A 85 8.46 -14.68 18.72
CA ASP A 85 7.39 -15.67 18.72
C ASP A 85 6.28 -15.29 17.72
N ALA A 86 5.34 -16.22 17.50
CA ALA A 86 4.21 -15.98 16.60
C ALA A 86 3.40 -14.73 16.99
N GLY A 87 3.17 -14.53 18.29
CA GLY A 87 2.38 -13.40 18.77
C GLY A 87 3.03 -12.03 18.55
N THR A 88 4.36 -11.96 18.40
CA THR A 88 5.06 -10.75 17.95
C THR A 88 4.83 -10.52 16.46
N VAL A 89 4.93 -11.59 15.65
CA VAL A 89 4.68 -11.49 14.20
C VAL A 89 3.26 -11.03 13.94
N ASP A 90 2.27 -11.63 14.61
CA ASP A 90 0.85 -11.28 14.49
C ASP A 90 0.60 -9.81 14.87
N ALA A 91 1.21 -9.33 15.97
CA ALA A 91 1.09 -7.95 16.39
C ALA A 91 1.68 -6.97 15.37
N LEU A 92 2.85 -7.26 14.79
CA LEU A 92 3.47 -6.44 13.76
C LEU A 92 2.67 -6.43 12.45
N ALA A 93 2.11 -7.59 12.06
CA ALA A 93 1.20 -7.69 10.92
C ALA A 93 -0.09 -6.88 11.14
N GLY A 94 -0.66 -6.93 12.35
CA GLY A 94 -1.82 -6.12 12.73
C GLY A 94 -1.56 -4.62 12.64
N VAL A 95 -0.39 -4.17 13.11
CA VAL A 95 0.05 -2.77 12.96
C VAL A 95 0.17 -2.40 11.48
N LEU A 96 0.82 -3.21 10.66
CA LEU A 96 0.90 -2.96 9.22
C LEU A 96 -0.48 -2.84 8.56
N ALA A 97 -1.41 -3.73 8.89
CA ALA A 97 -2.78 -3.67 8.38
C ALA A 97 -3.50 -2.37 8.79
N ALA A 98 -3.26 -1.87 10.01
CA ALA A 98 -3.79 -0.57 10.43
C ALA A 98 -3.16 0.60 9.67
N TYR A 99 -1.86 0.55 9.38
CA TYR A 99 -1.18 1.56 8.56
C TYR A 99 -1.70 1.60 7.11
N ARG A 100 -1.99 0.44 6.51
CA ARG A 100 -2.59 0.38 5.17
C ARG A 100 -3.97 1.05 5.15
N ARG A 101 -4.82 0.79 6.13
CA ARG A 101 -6.12 1.48 6.25
C ARG A 101 -5.97 2.99 6.49
N LEU A 102 -4.89 3.40 7.17
CA LEU A 102 -4.63 4.82 7.42
C LEU A 102 -4.23 5.56 6.14
N ASP A 103 -3.54 4.90 5.21
CA ASP A 103 -3.23 5.43 3.88
C ASP A 103 -4.50 5.71 3.06
N ASP A 104 -5.55 4.92 3.26
CA ASP A 104 -6.84 5.12 2.58
C ASP A 104 -7.60 6.36 3.09
N ALA A 105 -7.31 6.82 4.32
CA ALA A 105 -8.10 7.85 5.01
C ALA A 105 -7.37 9.18 5.25
N VAL A 106 -6.03 9.20 5.30
CA VAL A 106 -5.24 10.36 5.73
C VAL A 106 -4.16 10.70 4.68
N ASP A 107 -3.76 11.98 4.60
CA ASP A 107 -2.68 12.41 3.68
C ASP A 107 -1.42 11.54 3.88
N PRO A 108 -0.89 10.92 2.81
CA PRO A 108 0.31 10.08 2.87
C PRO A 108 1.50 10.74 3.59
N LYS A 109 1.69 12.05 3.47
CA LYS A 109 2.78 12.81 4.12
C LYS A 109 2.73 12.72 5.64
N SER A 110 1.55 12.50 6.20
CA SER A 110 1.35 12.38 7.63
C SER A 110 1.68 11.01 8.17
N VAL A 111 1.54 9.98 7.33
CA VAL A 111 1.80 8.58 7.71
C VAL A 111 3.27 8.20 7.47
N ILE A 112 3.90 8.72 6.40
CA ILE A 112 5.28 8.38 5.98
C ILE A 112 6.31 8.34 7.13
N PRO A 113 6.44 9.34 8.01
CA PRO A 113 7.50 9.32 9.02
C PRO A 113 7.38 8.14 9.98
N ALA A 114 6.16 7.81 10.40
CA ALA A 114 5.90 6.68 11.29
C ALA A 114 6.07 5.35 10.54
N THR A 115 5.69 5.27 9.26
CA THR A 115 5.96 4.09 8.42
C THR A 115 7.46 3.79 8.33
N LEU A 116 8.29 4.81 8.08
CA LEU A 116 9.74 4.62 7.96
C LEU A 116 10.39 4.22 9.30
N VAL A 117 9.82 4.64 10.44
CA VAL A 117 10.23 4.14 11.76
C VAL A 117 9.93 2.65 11.86
N GLN A 118 8.71 2.22 11.55
CA GLN A 118 8.29 0.82 11.61
C GLN A 118 9.13 -0.08 10.68
N VAL A 119 9.38 0.34 9.43
CA VAL A 119 10.28 -0.37 8.50
C VAL A 119 11.65 -0.62 9.14
N ARG A 120 12.25 0.40 9.74
CA ARG A 120 13.56 0.29 10.38
C ARG A 120 13.53 -0.61 11.61
N GLU A 121 12.50 -0.52 12.44
CA GLU A 121 12.35 -1.33 13.66
C GLU A 121 12.18 -2.82 13.32
N VAL A 122 11.26 -3.15 12.42
CA VAL A 122 11.02 -4.54 11.97
C VAL A 122 12.25 -5.11 11.27
N THR A 123 12.89 -4.33 10.38
CA THR A 123 14.15 -4.75 9.73
C THR A 123 15.27 -4.98 10.75
N HIS A 124 15.37 -4.15 11.79
CA HIS A 124 16.36 -4.33 12.85
C HIS A 124 16.09 -5.61 13.66
N MET A 125 14.83 -5.85 14.01
CA MET A 125 14.41 -7.08 14.71
C MET A 125 14.74 -8.31 13.86
N LEU A 126 14.43 -8.29 12.56
CA LEU A 126 14.70 -9.40 11.65
C LEU A 126 16.18 -9.79 11.60
N LYS A 127 17.11 -8.82 11.64
CA LYS A 127 18.56 -9.10 11.65
C LYS A 127 19.02 -9.95 12.83
N GLY A 128 18.33 -9.88 13.97
CA GLY A 128 18.64 -10.68 15.14
C GLY A 128 17.78 -11.94 15.30
N ALA A 129 16.72 -12.06 14.49
CA ALA A 129 15.74 -13.14 14.56
C ALA A 129 16.32 -14.49 14.16
N ARG A 130 15.88 -15.54 14.85
CA ARG A 130 16.32 -16.93 14.64
C ARG A 130 15.15 -17.88 14.87
N GLY A 131 15.26 -19.09 14.32
CA GLY A 131 14.30 -20.17 14.55
C GLY A 131 13.02 -20.05 13.71
N ARG A 132 12.01 -20.83 14.09
CA ARG A 132 10.83 -21.14 13.26
C ARG A 132 9.92 -19.96 12.89
N HIS A 133 10.07 -18.81 13.54
CA HIS A 133 9.25 -17.62 13.27
C HIS A 133 9.98 -16.58 12.41
N ARG A 134 11.24 -16.85 12.02
CA ARG A 134 12.04 -15.91 11.23
C ARG A 134 11.40 -15.64 9.87
N ASP A 135 10.97 -16.67 9.15
CA ASP A 135 10.42 -16.50 7.79
C ASP A 135 9.10 -15.73 7.82
N ALA A 136 8.25 -15.98 8.82
CA ALA A 136 7.03 -15.21 9.04
C ALA A 136 7.34 -13.73 9.35
N LEU A 137 8.40 -13.45 10.14
CA LEU A 137 8.87 -12.09 10.35
C LEU A 137 9.48 -11.48 9.07
N THR A 138 10.17 -12.27 8.24
CA THR A 138 10.69 -11.84 6.93
C THR A 138 9.56 -11.39 6.01
N ALA A 139 8.44 -12.12 5.98
CA ALA A 139 7.25 -11.74 5.22
C ALA A 139 6.72 -10.37 5.68
N VAL A 140 6.51 -10.19 7.00
CA VAL A 140 6.06 -8.91 7.57
C VAL A 140 7.05 -7.77 7.28
N ALA A 141 8.36 -8.04 7.36
CA ALA A 141 9.40 -7.06 7.04
C ALA A 141 9.39 -6.67 5.55
N SER A 142 9.23 -7.64 4.66
CA SER A 142 9.08 -7.40 3.21
C SER A 142 7.88 -6.50 2.97
N GLU A 143 6.72 -6.83 3.55
CA GLU A 143 5.51 -6.04 3.37
C GLU A 143 5.62 -4.62 3.94
N PHE A 144 6.24 -4.43 5.11
CA PHE A 144 6.53 -3.09 5.62
C PHE A 144 7.42 -2.30 4.65
N ALA A 145 8.46 -2.92 4.09
CA ALA A 145 9.31 -2.27 3.09
C ALA A 145 8.53 -1.94 1.81
N GLN A 146 7.65 -2.82 1.34
CA GLN A 146 6.76 -2.56 0.20
C GLN A 146 5.85 -1.37 0.48
N PHE A 147 5.18 -1.36 1.63
CA PHE A 147 4.29 -0.27 2.05
C PHE A 147 5.06 1.04 2.19
N GLY A 148 6.23 1.06 2.83
CA GLY A 148 7.10 2.24 2.88
C GLY A 148 7.51 2.73 1.49
N GLY A 149 7.81 1.82 0.57
CA GLY A 149 8.09 2.14 -0.83
C GLY A 149 6.89 2.79 -1.53
N TRP A 150 5.69 2.22 -1.36
CA TRP A 150 4.43 2.78 -1.85
C TRP A 150 4.17 4.20 -1.33
N MET A 151 4.26 4.40 -0.01
CA MET A 151 4.05 5.71 0.62
C MET A 151 4.99 6.79 0.06
N LEU A 152 6.27 6.45 -0.15
CA LEU A 152 7.25 7.35 -0.75
C LEU A 152 6.97 7.63 -2.23
N ALA A 153 6.47 6.64 -2.97
CA ALA A 153 6.09 6.79 -4.37
C ALA A 153 4.93 7.78 -4.55
N GLN A 154 3.94 7.75 -3.65
CA GLN A 154 2.80 8.68 -3.67
C GLN A 154 3.23 10.16 -3.57
N VAL A 155 4.34 10.45 -2.89
CA VAL A 155 4.89 11.81 -2.72
C VAL A 155 6.11 12.09 -3.60
N ARG A 156 6.33 11.26 -4.64
CA ARG A 156 7.42 11.40 -5.62
C ARG A 156 8.84 11.37 -5.04
N ARG A 157 9.03 10.70 -3.90
CA ARG A 157 10.36 10.37 -3.34
C ARG A 157 10.91 9.09 -3.97
N ASP A 158 10.98 9.10 -5.30
CA ASP A 158 11.14 7.91 -6.14
C ASP A 158 12.42 7.11 -5.83
N THR A 159 13.54 7.78 -5.55
CA THR A 159 14.83 7.11 -5.24
C THR A 159 14.75 6.31 -3.94
N GLU A 160 14.12 6.87 -2.90
CA GLU A 160 13.96 6.20 -1.62
C GLU A 160 12.93 5.07 -1.72
N ALA A 161 11.85 5.29 -2.49
CA ALA A 161 10.88 4.25 -2.82
C ALA A 161 11.55 3.04 -3.50
N VAL A 162 12.39 3.29 -4.52
CA VAL A 162 13.18 2.27 -5.21
C VAL A 162 14.04 1.46 -4.23
N SER A 163 14.69 2.12 -3.27
CA SER A 163 15.53 1.44 -2.28
C SER A 163 14.73 0.49 -1.40
N LEU A 164 13.57 0.91 -0.90
CA LEU A 164 12.72 0.05 -0.07
C LEU A 164 12.11 -1.11 -0.87
N LEU A 165 11.71 -0.86 -2.11
CA LEU A 165 11.17 -1.90 -2.99
C LEU A 165 12.22 -2.93 -3.40
N THR A 166 13.50 -2.53 -3.54
CA THR A 166 14.59 -3.50 -3.74
C THR A 166 14.75 -4.38 -2.50
N GLN A 167 14.78 -3.79 -1.30
CA GLN A 167 14.86 -4.55 -0.05
C GLN A 167 13.66 -5.50 0.12
N ALA A 168 12.46 -5.05 -0.20
CA ALA A 168 11.26 -5.89 -0.16
C ALA A 168 11.38 -7.13 -1.04
N LEU A 169 11.89 -6.96 -2.26
CA LEU A 169 12.11 -8.07 -3.20
C LEU A 169 13.17 -9.05 -2.66
N GLU A 170 14.29 -8.56 -2.15
CA GLU A 170 15.33 -9.39 -1.54
C GLU A 170 14.79 -10.24 -0.36
N LEU A 171 13.94 -9.64 0.47
CA LEU A 171 13.29 -10.34 1.58
C LEU A 171 12.25 -11.37 1.11
N ALA A 172 11.50 -11.06 0.05
CA ALA A 172 10.54 -12.00 -0.52
C ALA A 172 11.25 -13.21 -1.15
N ASP A 173 12.33 -12.97 -1.88
CA ASP A 173 13.16 -14.02 -2.49
C ASP A 173 13.81 -14.91 -1.42
N GLU A 174 14.20 -14.35 -0.27
CA GLU A 174 14.79 -15.12 0.85
C GLU A 174 13.85 -16.21 1.39
N ILE A 175 12.54 -15.99 1.34
CA ILE A 175 11.52 -16.95 1.79
C ILE A 175 10.75 -17.58 0.62
N GLU A 176 11.21 -17.37 -0.61
CA GLU A 176 10.58 -17.87 -1.85
C GLU A 176 9.09 -17.49 -1.98
N ASP A 177 8.69 -16.32 -1.46
CA ASP A 177 7.32 -15.83 -1.54
C ASP A 177 7.08 -15.05 -2.83
N GLY A 178 6.54 -15.76 -3.83
CA GLY A 178 6.23 -15.21 -5.14
C GLY A 178 5.18 -14.09 -5.15
N THR A 179 4.26 -14.07 -4.19
CA THR A 179 3.21 -13.03 -4.12
C THR A 179 3.82 -11.71 -3.65
N LEU A 180 4.71 -11.77 -2.65
CA LEU A 180 5.46 -10.60 -2.17
C LEU A 180 6.46 -10.09 -3.21
N ALA A 181 7.18 -11.00 -3.88
CA ALA A 181 8.12 -10.64 -4.93
C ALA A 181 7.42 -9.93 -6.11
N ALA A 182 6.28 -10.47 -6.56
CA ALA A 182 5.47 -9.86 -7.62
C ALA A 182 4.98 -8.46 -7.23
N GLN A 183 4.53 -8.28 -5.98
CA GLN A 183 4.04 -6.98 -5.50
C GLN A 183 5.15 -5.92 -5.45
N ALA A 184 6.36 -6.28 -5.00
CA ALA A 184 7.50 -5.38 -5.01
C ALA A 184 7.86 -4.92 -6.44
N LEU A 185 7.85 -5.85 -7.41
CA LEU A 185 8.08 -5.57 -8.83
C LEU A 185 6.96 -4.72 -9.45
N ASN A 186 5.70 -4.99 -9.11
CA ASN A 186 4.54 -4.18 -9.52
C ASN A 186 4.73 -2.71 -9.13
N PHE A 187 5.12 -2.42 -7.88
CA PHE A 187 5.39 -1.04 -7.45
C PHE A 187 6.58 -0.40 -8.16
N ARG A 188 7.58 -1.18 -8.62
CA ARG A 188 8.64 -0.68 -9.49
C ARG A 188 8.11 -0.29 -10.87
N GLY A 189 7.16 -1.05 -11.40
CA GLY A 189 6.42 -0.72 -12.62
C GLY A 189 5.61 0.57 -12.46
N TYR A 190 4.91 0.72 -11.34
CA TYR A 190 4.20 1.95 -10.98
C TYR A 190 5.13 3.18 -10.98
N LEU A 191 6.29 3.11 -10.31
CA LEU A 191 7.28 4.20 -10.32
C LEU A 191 7.78 4.53 -11.73
N ALA A 192 8.06 3.53 -12.56
CA ALA A 192 8.44 3.75 -13.95
C ALA A 192 7.33 4.47 -14.73
N ARG A 193 6.07 4.12 -14.48
CA ARG A 193 4.89 4.74 -15.07
C ARG A 193 4.76 6.21 -14.65
N GLN A 194 4.91 6.51 -13.36
CA GLN A 194 4.93 7.87 -12.81
C GLN A 194 6.06 8.76 -13.37
N GLN A 195 7.12 8.15 -13.89
CA GLN A 195 8.26 8.81 -14.52
C GLN A 195 8.15 8.89 -16.05
N GLY A 196 7.07 8.37 -16.65
CA GLY A 196 6.90 8.32 -18.10
C GLY A 196 7.88 7.37 -18.81
N ARG A 197 8.52 6.44 -18.08
CA ARG A 197 9.52 5.51 -18.62
C ARG A 197 8.85 4.25 -19.15
N GLN A 198 8.32 4.30 -20.37
CA GLN A 198 7.52 3.21 -20.96
C GLN A 198 8.26 1.87 -21.05
N GLN A 199 9.56 1.88 -21.36
CA GLN A 199 10.38 0.67 -21.32
C GLN A 199 10.49 0.10 -19.90
N GLY A 200 10.52 0.96 -18.88
CA GLY A 200 10.50 0.56 -17.47
C GLY A 200 9.15 -0.04 -17.08
N VAL A 201 8.04 0.54 -17.55
CA VAL A 201 6.67 0.00 -17.37
C VAL A 201 6.61 -1.42 -17.90
N ALA A 202 6.90 -1.61 -19.20
CA ALA A 202 6.88 -2.93 -19.82
C ALA A 202 7.78 -3.94 -19.08
N ARG A 203 9.00 -3.54 -18.70
CA ARG A 203 9.97 -4.40 -18.02
C ARG A 203 9.50 -4.87 -16.65
N TRP A 204 9.16 -3.95 -15.76
CA TRP A 204 8.89 -4.30 -14.36
C TRP A 204 7.56 -5.02 -14.19
N PHE A 205 6.53 -4.61 -14.92
CA PHE A 205 5.25 -5.33 -14.91
C PHE A 205 5.35 -6.71 -15.56
N SER A 206 6.13 -6.88 -16.65
CA SER A 206 6.37 -8.23 -17.20
C SER A 206 7.08 -9.14 -16.19
N ALA A 207 8.06 -8.60 -15.45
CA ALA A 207 8.74 -9.35 -14.39
C ALA A 207 7.77 -9.74 -13.26
N ALA A 208 6.92 -8.82 -12.81
CA ALA A 208 5.89 -9.09 -11.80
C ALA A 208 4.92 -10.20 -12.28
N ALA A 209 4.37 -10.08 -13.48
CA ALA A 209 3.44 -11.07 -14.06
C ALA A 209 4.05 -12.48 -14.22
N GLN A 210 5.36 -12.56 -14.49
CA GLN A 210 6.06 -13.82 -14.72
C GLN A 210 6.67 -14.41 -13.45
N THR A 211 6.55 -13.72 -12.31
CA THR A 211 7.14 -14.17 -11.04
C THR A 211 6.53 -15.52 -10.62
N PRO A 212 7.35 -16.57 -10.40
CA PRO A 212 6.86 -17.85 -9.89
C PRO A 212 6.11 -17.64 -8.57
N GLY A 213 4.93 -18.23 -8.41
CA GLY A 213 4.09 -18.03 -7.22
C GLY A 213 3.27 -16.74 -7.17
N ALA A 214 3.37 -15.85 -8.16
CA ALA A 214 2.49 -14.68 -8.27
C ALA A 214 1.02 -15.09 -8.41
N HIS A 215 0.14 -14.42 -7.67
CA HIS A 215 -1.30 -14.69 -7.66
C HIS A 215 -1.94 -14.40 -9.04
N PRO A 216 -2.95 -15.16 -9.51
CA PRO A 216 -3.62 -14.90 -10.80
C PRO A 216 -4.10 -13.46 -10.98
N ALA A 217 -4.64 -12.84 -9.93
CA ALA A 217 -5.06 -11.43 -9.97
C ALA A 217 -3.88 -10.45 -10.16
N GLN A 218 -2.71 -10.72 -9.58
CA GLN A 218 -1.50 -9.94 -9.82
C GLN A 218 -1.05 -10.12 -11.27
N ARG A 219 -0.96 -11.37 -11.74
CA ARG A 219 -0.56 -11.71 -13.13
C ARG A 219 -1.44 -11.01 -14.17
N LEU A 220 -2.75 -10.99 -13.95
CA LEU A 220 -3.72 -10.31 -14.80
C LEU A 220 -3.42 -8.81 -14.89
N GLY A 221 -3.39 -8.11 -13.76
CA GLY A 221 -3.16 -6.66 -13.71
C GLY A 221 -1.78 -6.28 -14.25
N ASP A 222 -0.75 -7.04 -13.89
CA ASP A 222 0.63 -6.83 -14.33
C ASP A 222 0.79 -7.04 -15.84
N THR A 223 0.14 -8.07 -16.41
CA THR A 223 0.16 -8.30 -17.86
C THR A 223 -0.45 -7.12 -18.62
N LEU A 224 -1.60 -6.60 -18.16
CA LEU A 224 -2.25 -5.43 -18.77
C LEU A 224 -1.38 -4.17 -18.68
N GLN A 225 -0.75 -3.93 -17.54
CA GLN A 225 0.14 -2.78 -17.36
C GLN A 225 1.41 -2.90 -18.21
N ALA A 226 1.97 -4.10 -18.35
CA ALA A 226 3.09 -4.36 -19.24
C ALA A 226 2.71 -4.13 -20.72
N ALA A 227 1.51 -4.59 -21.12
CA ALA A 227 0.96 -4.35 -22.44
C ALA A 227 0.76 -2.85 -22.71
N ALA A 228 0.27 -2.08 -21.74
CA ALA A 228 0.16 -0.63 -21.85
C ALA A 228 1.52 0.05 -22.11
N GLY A 229 2.58 -0.42 -21.44
CA GLY A 229 3.95 0.03 -21.68
C GLY A 229 4.44 -0.26 -23.10
N LEU A 230 4.17 -1.47 -23.61
CA LEU A 230 4.50 -1.87 -24.99
C LEU A 230 3.73 -1.06 -26.04
N ALA A 231 2.41 -0.90 -25.85
CA ALA A 231 1.56 -0.11 -26.73
C ALA A 231 2.05 1.34 -26.83
N SER A 232 2.44 1.94 -25.70
CA SER A 232 3.00 3.30 -25.63
C SER A 232 4.33 3.45 -26.39
N MET A 233 5.03 2.34 -26.68
CA MET A 233 6.26 2.31 -27.49
C MET A 233 6.01 1.94 -28.95
N GLY A 234 4.74 1.80 -29.37
CA GLY A 234 4.36 1.42 -30.73
C GLY A 234 4.33 -0.10 -30.98
N GLU A 235 4.51 -0.92 -29.94
CA GLU A 235 4.50 -2.38 -30.07
C GLU A 235 3.08 -2.97 -29.94
N ALA A 236 2.14 -2.45 -30.73
CA ALA A 236 0.71 -2.74 -30.62
C ALA A 236 0.38 -4.24 -30.73
N ASP A 237 0.97 -4.96 -31.69
CA ASP A 237 0.72 -6.40 -31.87
C ASP A 237 1.13 -7.24 -30.65
N ARG A 238 2.23 -6.87 -30.00
CA ARG A 238 2.68 -7.55 -28.77
C ARG A 238 1.79 -7.21 -27.60
N ALA A 239 1.37 -5.96 -27.49
CA ALA A 239 0.44 -5.53 -26.46
C ALA A 239 -0.92 -6.24 -26.59
N LEU A 240 -1.47 -6.36 -27.80
CA LEU A 240 -2.73 -7.07 -28.04
C LEU A 240 -2.66 -8.55 -27.65
N ARG A 241 -1.59 -9.26 -28.00
CA ARG A 241 -1.38 -10.64 -27.55
C ARG A 241 -1.35 -10.77 -26.02
N MET A 242 -0.68 -9.84 -25.35
CA MET A 242 -0.65 -9.81 -23.88
C MET A 242 -2.03 -9.51 -23.29
N VAL A 243 -2.84 -8.67 -23.93
CA VAL A 243 -4.23 -8.43 -23.50
C VAL A 243 -5.06 -9.71 -23.62
N GLU A 244 -4.95 -10.46 -24.72
CA GLU A 244 -5.62 -11.75 -24.90
C GLU A 244 -5.19 -12.77 -23.81
N ASP A 245 -3.89 -12.84 -23.51
CA ASP A 245 -3.36 -13.68 -22.43
C ASP A 245 -3.94 -13.26 -21.06
N ALA A 246 -4.07 -11.95 -20.84
CA ALA A 246 -4.64 -11.40 -19.60
C ALA A 246 -6.13 -11.76 -19.48
N GLU A 247 -6.92 -11.63 -20.55
CA GLU A 247 -8.35 -11.98 -20.55
C GLU A 247 -8.58 -13.45 -20.16
N GLN A 248 -7.71 -14.37 -20.59
CA GLN A 248 -7.77 -15.78 -20.19
C GLN A 248 -7.53 -16.00 -18.68
N LEU A 249 -6.82 -15.08 -18.01
CA LEU A 249 -6.60 -15.14 -16.56
C LEU A 249 -7.76 -14.56 -15.75
N ALA A 250 -8.68 -13.81 -16.37
CA ALA A 250 -9.75 -13.10 -15.65
C ALA A 250 -10.68 -14.05 -14.89
N ASP A 251 -11.12 -15.14 -15.52
CA ASP A 251 -11.99 -16.13 -14.88
C ASP A 251 -11.30 -16.80 -13.69
N VAL A 252 -10.03 -17.18 -13.85
CA VAL A 252 -9.24 -17.79 -12.77
C VAL A 252 -9.07 -16.81 -11.62
N ALA A 253 -8.70 -15.56 -11.91
CA ALA A 253 -8.54 -14.52 -10.90
C ALA A 253 -9.84 -14.25 -10.12
N ALA A 254 -11.01 -14.33 -10.78
CA ALA A 254 -12.30 -14.12 -10.13
C ALA A 254 -12.71 -15.28 -9.20
N THR A 255 -12.12 -16.48 -9.33
CA THR A 255 -12.44 -17.63 -8.46
C THR A 255 -11.72 -17.61 -7.11
N MET A 256 -10.76 -16.71 -6.91
CA MET A 256 -9.92 -16.65 -5.73
C MET A 256 -9.95 -15.24 -5.12
N PRO A 257 -10.01 -15.11 -3.78
CA PRO A 257 -9.81 -13.81 -3.16
C PRO A 257 -8.40 -13.30 -3.50
N PRO A 258 -8.21 -11.98 -3.71
CA PRO A 258 -6.87 -11.42 -3.90
C PRO A 258 -6.00 -11.68 -2.66
N PRO A 259 -4.67 -11.70 -2.81
CA PRO A 259 -3.79 -11.82 -1.66
C PRO A 259 -4.00 -10.63 -0.72
N GLU A 260 -3.89 -10.85 0.60
CA GLU A 260 -4.12 -9.80 1.61
C GLU A 260 -3.24 -8.56 1.38
N THR A 261 -2.04 -8.77 0.84
CA THR A 261 -1.06 -7.73 0.50
C THR A 261 -1.45 -6.88 -0.70
N ALA A 262 -2.41 -7.34 -1.51
CA ALA A 262 -2.94 -6.68 -2.70
C ALA A 262 -4.47 -6.79 -2.79
N TYR A 263 -5.15 -6.57 -1.66
CA TYR A 263 -6.59 -6.75 -1.50
C TYR A 263 -7.45 -5.95 -2.50
N TRP A 264 -6.89 -4.88 -3.07
CA TRP A 264 -7.54 -3.99 -4.04
C TRP A 264 -7.60 -4.56 -5.47
N LEU A 265 -6.99 -5.71 -5.76
CA LEU A 265 -6.99 -6.33 -7.09
C LEU A 265 -8.32 -7.00 -7.44
N THR A 266 -9.41 -6.23 -7.38
CA THR A 266 -10.76 -6.67 -7.74
C THR A 266 -10.97 -6.64 -9.27
N PRO A 267 -12.02 -7.32 -9.78
CA PRO A 267 -12.41 -7.20 -11.19
C PRO A 267 -12.63 -5.74 -11.63
N GLU A 268 -13.23 -4.90 -10.77
CA GLU A 268 -13.47 -3.48 -11.02
C GLU A 268 -12.17 -2.69 -11.12
N PHE A 269 -11.20 -2.96 -10.22
CA PHE A 269 -9.87 -2.37 -10.31
C PHE A 269 -9.16 -2.77 -11.60
N ASN A 270 -9.30 -4.03 -12.05
CA ASN A 270 -8.69 -4.48 -13.30
C ASN A 270 -9.23 -3.77 -14.54
N ARG A 271 -10.46 -3.22 -14.49
CA ARG A 271 -10.96 -2.34 -15.57
C ARG A 271 -10.11 -1.07 -15.71
N LEU A 272 -9.55 -0.55 -14.62
CA LEU A 272 -8.64 0.60 -14.69
C LEU A 272 -7.35 0.26 -15.44
N ASN A 273 -6.77 -0.93 -15.19
CA ASN A 273 -5.59 -1.41 -15.92
C ASN A 273 -5.90 -1.62 -17.41
N MET A 274 -7.05 -2.21 -17.73
CA MET A 274 -7.52 -2.38 -19.12
C MET A 274 -7.72 -1.03 -19.82
N GLY A 275 -8.31 -0.07 -19.11
CA GLY A 275 -8.51 1.29 -19.61
C GLY A 275 -7.21 2.02 -19.95
N LEU A 276 -6.17 1.88 -19.13
CA LEU A 276 -4.85 2.43 -19.43
C LEU A 276 -4.21 1.75 -20.66
N CYS A 277 -4.35 0.43 -20.79
CA CYS A 277 -3.81 -0.32 -21.92
C CYS A 277 -4.51 0.04 -23.24
N THR A 278 -5.84 0.05 -23.25
CA THR A 278 -6.65 0.42 -24.43
C THR A 278 -6.43 1.88 -24.84
N LEU A 279 -6.22 2.80 -23.88
CA LEU A 279 -5.82 4.17 -24.18
C LEU A 279 -4.47 4.21 -24.90
N ALA A 280 -3.48 3.48 -24.42
CA ALA A 280 -2.16 3.39 -25.03
C ALA A 280 -2.18 2.75 -26.43
N LEU A 281 -3.18 1.89 -26.70
CA LEU A 281 -3.44 1.30 -28.03
C LEU A 281 -4.21 2.23 -28.98
N GLY A 282 -4.63 3.42 -28.53
CA GLY A 282 -5.44 4.34 -29.33
C GLY A 282 -6.93 3.97 -29.43
N ARG A 283 -7.40 3.00 -28.63
CA ARG A 283 -8.81 2.57 -28.60
C ARG A 283 -9.60 3.46 -27.63
N HIS A 284 -9.79 4.73 -28.02
CA HIS A 284 -10.27 5.79 -27.13
C HIS A 284 -11.69 5.56 -26.58
N ASP A 285 -12.61 5.01 -27.38
CA ASP A 285 -13.95 4.66 -26.92
C ASP A 285 -13.90 3.62 -25.80
N GLU A 286 -13.23 2.50 -26.04
CA GLU A 286 -13.09 1.41 -25.07
C GLU A 286 -12.34 1.85 -23.81
N ALA A 287 -11.29 2.66 -23.98
CA ALA A 287 -10.54 3.22 -22.87
C ALA A 287 -11.43 4.01 -21.91
N ALA A 288 -12.26 4.91 -22.45
CA ALA A 288 -13.15 5.71 -21.62
C ALA A 288 -14.27 4.87 -20.99
N ASP A 289 -14.74 3.80 -21.65
CA ASP A 289 -15.72 2.89 -21.06
C ASP A 289 -15.12 2.10 -19.88
N HIS A 290 -13.93 1.52 -20.06
CA HIS A 290 -13.21 0.80 -19.01
C HIS A 290 -12.84 1.70 -17.83
N LEU A 291 -12.32 2.90 -18.09
CA LEU A 291 -11.93 3.84 -17.04
C LEU A 291 -13.15 4.37 -16.28
N SER A 292 -14.24 4.70 -16.97
CA SER A 292 -15.48 5.16 -16.32
C SER A 292 -16.07 4.07 -15.42
N ALA A 293 -16.16 2.85 -15.95
CA ALA A 293 -16.72 1.73 -15.21
C ALA A 293 -15.83 1.28 -14.04
N GLY A 294 -14.50 1.31 -14.21
CA GLY A 294 -13.56 1.01 -13.14
C GLY A 294 -13.63 2.04 -12.01
N LEU A 295 -13.62 3.34 -12.33
CA LEU A 295 -13.71 4.41 -11.34
C LEU A 295 -15.05 4.39 -10.57
N ALA A 296 -16.16 4.13 -11.26
CA ALA A 296 -17.47 4.00 -10.63
C ALA A 296 -17.61 2.73 -9.76
N GLY A 297 -16.88 1.67 -10.13
CA GLY A 297 -16.87 0.38 -9.43
C GLY A 297 -15.97 0.33 -8.19
N LEU A 298 -15.15 1.35 -7.93
CA LEU A 298 -14.35 1.40 -6.72
C LEU A 298 -15.24 1.49 -5.46
N PRO A 299 -14.83 0.87 -4.34
CA PRO A 299 -15.39 1.13 -3.01
C PRO A 299 -15.48 2.62 -2.73
N GLU A 300 -16.51 3.05 -1.99
CA GLU A 300 -16.80 4.47 -1.76
C GLU A 300 -15.60 5.22 -1.20
N GLU A 301 -14.88 4.57 -0.29
CA GLU A 301 -13.69 5.07 0.40
C GLU A 301 -12.52 5.31 -0.58
N LEU A 302 -12.43 4.50 -1.65
CA LEU A 302 -11.33 4.56 -2.62
C LEU A 302 -11.61 5.50 -3.80
N ARG A 303 -12.86 5.91 -4.05
CA ARG A 303 -13.20 6.80 -5.18
C ARG A 303 -12.50 8.15 -5.12
N GLY A 304 -12.26 8.67 -3.91
CA GLY A 304 -11.57 9.92 -3.66
C GLY A 304 -10.05 9.80 -3.50
N ALA A 305 -9.51 8.58 -3.48
CA ALA A 305 -8.12 8.35 -3.14
C ALA A 305 -7.16 9.05 -4.11
N VAL A 306 -6.06 9.57 -3.58
CA VAL A 306 -5.10 10.40 -4.34
C VAL A 306 -4.58 9.66 -5.57
N TRP A 307 -4.29 8.36 -5.44
CA TRP A 307 -3.75 7.53 -6.52
C TRP A 307 -4.68 7.43 -7.75
N THR A 308 -5.99 7.66 -7.61
CA THR A 308 -6.96 7.60 -8.72
C THR A 308 -6.76 8.70 -9.78
N TRP A 309 -5.97 9.73 -9.48
CA TRP A 309 -5.78 10.91 -10.34
C TRP A 309 -5.34 10.52 -11.76
N GLU A 310 -4.50 9.49 -11.89
CA GLU A 310 -3.96 9.06 -13.18
C GLU A 310 -5.03 8.42 -14.07
N HIS A 311 -5.95 7.68 -13.47
CA HIS A 311 -7.07 7.05 -14.18
C HIS A 311 -8.10 8.09 -14.60
N ARG A 312 -8.35 9.10 -13.74
CA ARG A 312 -9.19 10.25 -14.08
C ARG A 312 -8.58 11.07 -15.23
N SER A 313 -7.29 11.35 -15.19
CA SER A 313 -6.59 12.04 -16.29
C SER A 313 -6.58 11.22 -17.57
N ALA A 314 -6.43 9.90 -17.49
CA ALA A 314 -6.54 9.00 -18.64
C ALA A 314 -7.95 9.02 -19.23
N LEU A 315 -8.99 9.08 -18.38
CA LEU A 315 -10.39 9.14 -18.83
C LEU A 315 -10.67 10.45 -19.58
N GLU A 316 -10.22 11.58 -19.05
CA GLU A 316 -10.32 12.88 -19.73
C GLU A 316 -9.67 12.86 -21.12
N LYS A 317 -8.46 12.28 -21.23
CA LYS A 317 -7.76 12.13 -22.51
C LYS A 317 -8.53 11.24 -23.48
N ALA A 318 -9.04 10.11 -23.00
CA ALA A 318 -9.82 9.19 -23.81
C ALA A 318 -11.06 9.87 -24.37
N ILE A 319 -11.84 10.58 -23.52
CA ILE A 319 -13.04 11.32 -23.94
C ILE A 319 -12.70 12.43 -24.94
N ALA A 320 -11.62 13.17 -24.73
CA ALA A 320 -11.22 14.26 -25.62
C ALA A 320 -10.74 13.80 -27.01
N ALA A 321 -10.39 12.52 -27.15
CA ALA A 321 -9.88 11.93 -28.38
C ALA A 321 -10.91 11.06 -29.12
N ARG A 322 -12.14 10.94 -28.59
CA ARG A 322 -13.32 10.36 -29.28
C ARG A 322 -13.78 11.32 -30.38
#